data_AF-A0AAE0CJX8-F1
#
_entry.id   AF-A0AAE0CJX8-F1
#
_cell.length_a   1.000
_cell.length_b   1.000
_cell.length_c   1.000
_cell.angle_alpha   90.00
_cell.angle_beta   90.00
_cell.angle_gamma   90.00
#
_symmetry.space_group_name_H-M   'P 1'
#
loop_
_entity.id
_entity.type
_entity.pdbx_description
1 polymer ?
#
loop_
_entity_poly.entity_id
_entity_poly.type
_entity_poly.pdbx_seq_one_letter_code
_entity_poly.pdbx_strand_id
1 'polypeptide(L)'
;MLGFLTPYRDERYHLRDYEGPERALRGPKELFNYRHSSLQNVIELCFGVLKARFAVLKNMPNYKLRRQRLVPIACCVLHNFIRSQGCGDRMFREYENEDMLIEGEEEEEGRSIPSIDLSPSNVALMSNVRDEIAKQMRRDCSRNRR
;
A
#
# COMPACT_ATOMS: atom_id res chain seq x y z
N MET A 1 -1.13 -17.48 -9.24
CA MET A 1 -0.34 -16.75 -10.26
C MET A 1 0.47 -15.70 -9.51
N LEU A 2 1.80 -15.80 -9.52
CA LEU A 2 2.67 -14.85 -8.83
C LEU A 2 3.15 -13.84 -9.87
N GLY A 3 2.71 -12.59 -9.75
CA GLY A 3 3.07 -11.51 -10.67
C GLY A 3 2.84 -10.17 -10.01
N PHE A 4 3.55 -9.13 -10.48
CA PHE A 4 3.48 -7.79 -9.92
C PHE A 4 2.72 -6.84 -10.85
N LEU A 5 1.78 -6.07 -10.30
CA LEU A 5 1.02 -5.06 -11.04
C LEU A 5 1.78 -3.73 -10.97
N THR A 6 2.64 -3.49 -11.95
CA THR A 6 3.38 -2.22 -12.01
C THR A 6 2.46 -1.04 -12.35
N PRO A 7 2.68 0.15 -11.78
CA PRO A 7 2.05 1.37 -12.26
C PRO A 7 2.33 1.62 -13.75
N TYR A 8 1.48 2.39 -14.41
CA TYR A 8 1.77 2.89 -15.76
C TYR A 8 2.94 3.85 -15.69
N ARG A 9 3.93 3.61 -16.57
CA ARG A 9 5.03 4.55 -16.82
C ARG A 9 4.51 5.75 -17.63
N ASP A 10 5.18 6.88 -17.48
CA ASP A 10 4.89 8.14 -18.18
C ASP A 10 3.54 8.78 -17.83
N GLU A 11 2.94 8.37 -16.72
CA GLU A 11 1.70 8.92 -16.16
C GLU A 11 1.97 9.37 -14.72
N ARG A 12 1.21 10.36 -14.21
CA ARG A 12 1.34 10.82 -12.81
C ARG A 12 1.13 9.64 -11.84
N TYR A 13 1.84 9.63 -10.72
CA TYR A 13 1.82 8.49 -9.79
C TYR A 13 1.62 8.88 -8.33
N HIS A 14 2.33 9.90 -7.87
CA HIS A 14 2.31 10.26 -6.46
C HIS A 14 0.99 10.94 -6.11
N LEU A 15 0.43 10.68 -4.92
CA LEU A 15 -0.84 11.31 -4.50
C LEU A 15 -0.80 12.84 -4.57
N ARG A 16 0.37 13.43 -4.27
CA ARG A 16 0.62 14.88 -4.40
C ARG A 16 0.40 15.42 -5.81
N ASP A 17 0.60 14.59 -6.83
CA ASP A 17 0.39 14.94 -8.25
C ASP A 17 -1.10 15.13 -8.61
N TYR A 18 -1.99 14.81 -7.67
CA TYR A 18 -3.44 14.90 -7.80
C TYR A 18 -4.06 15.91 -6.83
N GLU A 19 -3.24 16.74 -6.19
CA GLU A 19 -3.68 17.83 -5.33
C GLU A 19 -3.81 19.15 -6.12
N GLY A 20 -4.64 20.07 -5.62
CA GLY A 20 -4.77 21.41 -6.19
C GLY A 20 -5.37 21.45 -7.61
N PRO A 21 -4.92 22.39 -8.46
CA PRO A 21 -5.49 22.60 -9.81
C PRO A 21 -5.39 21.38 -10.74
N GLU A 22 -4.46 20.47 -10.48
CA GLU A 22 -4.20 19.28 -11.31
C GLU A 22 -4.93 18.00 -10.84
N ARG A 23 -5.89 18.14 -9.92
CA ARG A 23 -6.71 17.04 -9.37
C ARG A 23 -7.47 16.23 -10.42
N ALA A 24 -7.73 16.80 -11.60
CA ALA A 24 -8.49 16.13 -12.64
C ALA A 24 -7.71 14.94 -13.24
N LEU A 25 -8.22 13.73 -13.02
CA LEU A 25 -7.71 12.51 -13.66
C LEU A 25 -7.94 12.57 -15.17
N ARG A 26 -6.85 12.50 -15.94
CA ARG A 26 -6.86 12.69 -17.41
C ARG A 26 -7.29 11.42 -18.15
N GLY A 27 -7.04 10.24 -17.59
CA GLY A 27 -7.30 8.97 -18.28
C GLY A 27 -7.50 7.76 -17.37
N PRO A 28 -7.82 6.59 -17.96
CA PRO A 28 -7.94 5.33 -17.22
C PRO A 28 -6.62 4.89 -16.58
N LYS A 29 -5.48 5.24 -17.20
CA LYS A 29 -4.14 4.94 -16.67
C LYS A 29 -3.81 5.75 -15.42
N GLU A 30 -4.02 7.07 -15.46
CA GLU A 30 -3.88 7.92 -14.27
C GLU A 30 -4.84 7.50 -13.16
N LEU A 31 -6.09 7.12 -13.48
CA LEU A 31 -7.03 6.60 -12.50
C LEU A 31 -6.49 5.33 -11.82
N PHE A 32 -5.91 4.40 -12.59
CA PHE A 32 -5.27 3.21 -12.04
C PHE A 32 -4.10 3.59 -11.13
N ASN A 33 -3.19 4.46 -11.59
CA ASN A 33 -2.03 4.90 -10.82
C ASN A 33 -2.44 5.60 -9.51
N TYR A 34 -3.42 6.49 -9.55
CA TYR A 34 -3.97 7.15 -8.37
C TYR A 34 -4.51 6.14 -7.36
N ARG A 35 -5.33 5.18 -7.81
CA ARG A 35 -5.89 4.14 -6.93
C ARG A 35 -4.82 3.20 -6.39
N HIS A 36 -3.83 2.86 -7.21
CA HIS A 36 -2.68 2.06 -6.81
C HIS A 36 -1.89 2.78 -5.72
N SER A 37 -1.51 4.04 -5.93
CA SER A 37 -0.77 4.85 -4.95
C SER A 37 -1.59 5.11 -3.68
N SER A 38 -2.89 5.37 -3.79
CA SER A 38 -3.80 5.54 -2.65
C SER A 38 -3.88 4.28 -1.77
N LEU A 39 -4.03 3.10 -2.40
CA LEU A 39 -4.02 1.83 -1.68
C LEU A 39 -2.65 1.57 -1.02
N GLN A 40 -1.57 1.84 -1.75
CA GLN A 40 -0.21 1.70 -1.22
C GLN A 40 -0.01 2.60 0.01
N ASN A 41 -0.44 3.86 -0.05
CA ASN A 41 -0.37 4.81 1.06
C ASN A 41 -1.12 4.29 2.29
N VAL A 42 -2.33 3.73 2.12
CA VAL A 42 -3.09 3.13 3.24
C VAL A 42 -2.34 1.95 3.87
N ILE A 43 -1.70 1.10 3.06
CA ILE A 43 -0.91 -0.03 3.55
C ILE A 43 0.31 0.46 4.33
N GLU A 44 1.04 1.43 3.78
CA GLU A 44 2.20 2.05 4.42
C GLU A 44 1.80 2.73 5.74
N LEU A 45 0.69 3.46 5.76
CA LEU A 45 0.09 4.05 6.96
C LEU A 45 -0.20 3.01 8.03
N CYS A 46 -0.81 1.89 7.67
CA CYS A 46 -1.08 0.79 8.61
C CYS A 46 0.21 0.28 9.26
N PHE A 47 1.27 0.09 8.47
CA PHE A 47 2.56 -0.34 9.00
C PHE A 47 3.26 0.75 9.81
N GLY A 48 3.10 2.03 9.44
CA GLY A 48 3.56 3.18 10.20
C GLY A 48 2.99 3.22 11.60
N VAL A 49 1.66 3.06 11.73
CA VAL A 49 0.97 2.98 13.04
C VAL A 49 1.49 1.82 13.86
N LEU A 50 1.64 0.63 13.26
CA LEU A 50 2.16 -0.55 13.94
C LEU A 50 3.59 -0.31 14.46
N LYS A 51 4.48 0.24 13.63
CA LYS A 51 5.85 0.60 14.02
C LYS A 51 5.90 1.68 15.10
N ALA A 52 5.03 2.69 15.03
CA ALA A 52 4.94 3.75 16.02
C ALA A 52 4.48 3.23 17.39
N ARG A 53 3.50 2.31 17.39
CA ARG A 53 2.96 1.71 18.62
C ARG A 53 3.92 0.68 19.23
N PHE A 54 4.56 -0.14 18.41
CA PHE A 54 5.42 -1.23 18.85
C PHE A 54 6.85 -1.00 18.40
N ALA A 55 7.65 -0.37 19.27
CA ALA A 55 9.07 -0.06 19.01
C ALA A 55 9.92 -1.28 18.63
N VAL A 56 9.50 -2.49 19.04
CA VAL A 56 10.14 -3.77 18.66
C VAL A 56 10.11 -4.03 17.14
N LEU A 57 9.20 -3.39 16.40
CA LEU A 57 9.14 -3.47 14.94
C LEU A 57 10.10 -2.49 14.25
N LYS A 58 10.56 -1.44 14.94
CA LYS A 58 11.59 -0.53 14.43
C LYS A 58 12.99 -1.09 14.68
N ASN A 59 13.24 -1.54 15.91
CA ASN A 59 14.53 -2.07 16.33
C ASN A 59 14.38 -3.54 16.74
N MET A 60 14.20 -4.43 15.76
CA MET A 60 13.94 -5.84 16.05
C MET A 60 15.18 -6.50 16.67
N PRO A 61 15.09 -7.06 17.89
CA PRO A 61 16.22 -7.77 18.49
C PRO A 61 16.60 -8.99 17.65
N ASN A 62 17.86 -9.43 17.77
CA ASN A 62 18.41 -10.55 17.01
C ASN A 62 17.85 -11.91 17.50
N TYR A 63 16.57 -12.15 17.22
CA TYR A 63 15.91 -13.42 17.44
C TYR A 63 16.11 -14.35 16.23
N LYS A 64 16.03 -15.66 16.46
CA LYS A 64 15.95 -16.63 15.36
C LYS A 64 14.74 -16.31 14.47
N LEU A 65 14.87 -16.54 13.15
CA LEU A 65 13.81 -16.27 12.15
C LEU A 65 12.43 -16.81 12.55
N ARG A 66 12.39 -18.02 13.16
CA ARG A 66 11.14 -18.63 13.66
C ARG A 66 10.42 -17.73 14.67
N ARG A 67 11.15 -17.03 15.54
CA ARG A 67 10.60 -16.10 16.53
C ARG A 67 10.34 -14.71 15.92
N GLN A 68 11.22 -14.21 15.06
CA GLN A 68 11.02 -12.93 14.36
C GLN A 68 9.68 -12.89 13.61
N ARG A 69 9.29 -13.98 12.94
CA ARG A 69 8.00 -14.06 12.22
C ARG A 69 6.78 -13.95 13.13
N LEU A 70 6.90 -14.33 14.40
CA LEU A 70 5.79 -14.26 15.37
C LEU A 70 5.61 -12.84 15.94
N VAL A 71 6.67 -12.02 15.95
CA VAL A 71 6.61 -10.67 16.53
C VAL A 71 5.62 -9.75 15.78
N PRO A 72 5.66 -9.62 14.44
CA PRO A 72 4.65 -8.85 13.71
C PRO A 72 3.23 -9.38 13.91
N ILE A 73 3.05 -10.71 13.96
CA ILE A 73 1.73 -11.34 14.17
C ILE A 73 1.18 -10.95 15.54
N ALA A 74 1.99 -11.04 16.60
CA ALA A 74 1.59 -10.65 17.94
C ALA A 74 1.25 -9.15 18.01
N CYS A 75 2.04 -8.29 17.36
CA CYS A 75 1.75 -6.86 17.26
C CYS A 75 0.41 -6.59 16.57
N CYS A 76 0.11 -7.25 15.45
CA CYS A 76 -1.18 -7.11 14.76
C CYS A 76 -2.36 -7.58 15.63
N VAL A 77 -2.22 -8.70 16.34
CA VAL A 77 -3.27 -9.21 17.24
C VAL A 77 -3.54 -8.20 18.38
N LEU A 78 -2.49 -7.71 19.03
CA LEU A 78 -2.61 -6.71 20.09
C LEU A 78 -3.18 -5.39 19.56
N HIS A 79 -2.76 -4.96 18.37
CA HIS A 79 -3.29 -3.78 17.71
C HIS A 79 -4.80 -3.87 17.48
N ASN A 80 -5.26 -4.99 16.95
CA ASN A 80 -6.68 -5.26 16.69
C ASN A 80 -7.48 -5.33 18.00
N PHE A 81 -6.93 -5.96 19.03
CA PHE A 81 -7.56 -6.01 20.35
C PHE A 81 -7.73 -4.61 20.94
N ILE A 82 -6.67 -3.79 20.93
CA ILE A 82 -6.73 -2.38 21.38
C ILE A 82 -7.78 -1.61 20.58
N ARG A 83 -7.84 -1.80 19.26
CA ARG A 83 -8.85 -1.16 18.40
C ARG A 83 -10.27 -1.55 18.75
N SER A 84 -10.51 -2.82 19.10
CA SER A 84 -11.84 -3.30 19.48
C SER A 84 -12.31 -2.81 20.85
N GLN A 85 -11.39 -2.51 21.77
CA GLN A 85 -11.71 -2.16 23.16
C GLN A 85 -11.57 -0.66 23.46
N GLY A 86 -10.74 0.06 22.69
CA GLY A 86 -10.41 1.45 22.96
C GLY A 86 -11.31 2.43 22.22
N CYS A 87 -12.15 3.17 22.94
CA CYS A 87 -12.78 4.38 22.40
C CYS A 87 -11.76 5.54 22.38
N GLY A 88 -11.42 6.03 21.19
CA GLY A 88 -10.63 7.27 21.04
C GLY A 88 -9.12 7.16 21.27
N ASP A 89 -8.51 6.04 20.89
CA ASP A 89 -7.04 5.92 20.86
C ASP A 89 -6.41 7.03 20.01
N ARG A 90 -5.44 7.73 20.60
CA ARG A 90 -4.77 8.88 20.00
C ARG A 90 -4.02 8.51 18.71
N MET A 91 -3.39 7.33 18.65
CA MET A 91 -2.67 6.89 17.45
C MET A 91 -3.63 6.55 16.31
N PHE A 92 -4.84 6.06 16.59
CA PHE A 92 -5.85 5.90 15.54
C PHE A 92 -6.25 7.24 14.95
N ARG A 93 -6.49 8.27 15.79
CA ARG A 93 -6.87 9.61 15.31
C ARG A 93 -5.77 10.33 14.53
N GLU A 94 -4.52 10.19 14.96
CA GLU A 94 -3.38 10.85 14.29
C GLU A 94 -3.12 10.28 12.89
N TYR A 95 -3.41 8.99 12.67
CA TYR A 95 -3.13 8.29 11.42
C TYR A 95 -4.39 7.97 10.58
N GLU A 96 -5.59 8.31 11.05
CA GLU A 96 -6.84 8.23 10.27
C GLU A 96 -6.95 9.33 9.19
N ASN A 97 -6.09 10.36 9.25
CA ASN A 97 -6.01 11.35 8.19
C ASN A 97 -5.35 10.72 6.96
N GLU A 98 -6.12 10.45 5.90
CA GLU A 98 -5.65 9.93 4.61
C GLU A 98 -4.54 10.79 3.98
N ASP A 99 -4.43 12.05 4.40
CA ASP A 99 -3.44 13.04 3.96
C ASP A 99 -2.07 12.91 4.69
N MET A 100 -1.95 12.04 5.69
CA MET A 100 -0.64 11.75 6.30
C MET A 100 0.21 10.94 5.32
N LEU A 101 1.17 11.61 4.69
CA LEU A 101 2.17 10.98 3.83
C LEU A 101 3.30 10.49 4.73
N ILE A 102 3.49 9.18 4.80
CA ILE A 102 4.68 8.61 5.43
C ILE A 102 5.84 8.77 4.43
N GLU A 103 6.83 9.57 4.79
CA GLU A 103 8.10 9.54 4.09
C GLU A 103 8.69 8.13 4.25
N GLY A 104 8.96 7.47 3.13
CA GLY A 104 9.49 6.11 3.13
C GLY A 104 10.80 6.03 3.91
N GLU A 105 10.84 5.19 4.94
CA GLU A 105 12.11 4.76 5.52
C GLU A 105 12.83 3.88 4.48
N GLU A 106 14.13 4.14 4.25
CA GLU A 106 14.97 3.36 3.33
C GLU A 106 14.85 1.85 3.64
N GLU A 107 14.62 1.05 2.60
CA GLU A 107 14.44 -0.40 2.72
C GLU A 107 15.76 -1.06 3.13
N GLU A 108 15.80 -1.74 4.29
CA GLU A 108 16.87 -2.69 4.59
C GLU A 108 16.77 -3.90 3.63
N GLU A 109 17.72 -3.98 2.70
CA GLU A 109 17.93 -5.11 1.80
C GLU A 109 18.26 -6.38 2.60
N GLY A 110 17.27 -7.26 2.80
CA GLY A 110 17.53 -8.46 3.59
C GLY A 110 16.52 -9.60 3.54
N ARG A 111 15.55 -9.61 2.60
CA ARG A 111 14.62 -10.74 2.45
C ARG A 111 14.67 -11.37 1.08
N SER A 112 14.85 -12.68 1.07
CA SER A 112 14.52 -13.55 -0.06
C SER A 112 13.00 -13.51 -0.28
N ILE A 113 12.55 -12.56 -1.09
CA ILE A 113 11.18 -12.54 -1.62
C ILE A 113 11.02 -13.83 -2.45
N PRO A 114 9.87 -14.54 -2.39
CA PRO A 114 9.59 -15.62 -3.33
C PRO A 114 9.87 -15.11 -4.74
N SER A 115 10.63 -15.85 -5.55
CA SER A 115 11.03 -15.40 -6.88
C SER A 115 9.77 -15.06 -7.70
N ILE A 116 9.55 -13.77 -7.92
CA ILE A 116 8.51 -13.29 -8.82
C ILE A 116 8.93 -13.72 -10.23
N ASP A 117 8.02 -14.38 -10.95
CA ASP A 117 8.26 -14.73 -12.35
C ASP A 117 8.30 -13.44 -13.19
N LEU A 118 9.51 -13.01 -13.52
CA LEU A 118 9.77 -11.84 -14.37
C LEU A 118 9.97 -12.25 -15.84
N SER A 119 9.53 -13.45 -16.24
CA SER A 119 9.57 -13.85 -17.64
C SER A 119 8.79 -12.85 -18.52
N PRO A 120 9.23 -12.59 -19.76
CA PRO A 120 8.55 -11.66 -20.65
C PRO A 120 7.06 -12.00 -20.84
N SER A 121 6.74 -13.30 -20.86
CA SER A 121 5.38 -13.81 -20.95
C SER A 121 4.52 -13.41 -19.74
N ASN A 122 5.04 -13.56 -18.52
CA ASN A 122 4.30 -13.19 -17.30
C ASN A 122 4.18 -11.67 -17.18
N VAL A 123 5.21 -10.91 -17.54
CA VAL A 123 5.17 -9.43 -17.56
C VAL A 123 4.11 -8.92 -18.55
N ALA A 124 4.03 -9.51 -19.75
CA ALA A 124 3.01 -9.18 -20.74
C ALA A 124 1.61 -9.52 -20.23
N LEU A 125 1.46 -10.68 -19.58
CA LEU A 125 0.20 -11.08 -18.98
C LEU A 125 -0.26 -10.12 -17.88
N MET A 126 0.64 -9.76 -16.95
CA MET A 126 0.33 -8.82 -15.87
C MET A 126 0.00 -7.42 -16.42
N SER A 127 0.62 -7.02 -17.53
CA SER A 127 0.28 -5.77 -18.24
C SER A 127 -1.15 -5.81 -18.80
N ASN A 128 -1.57 -6.94 -19.38
CA ASN A 128 -2.95 -7.12 -19.86
C ASN A 128 -3.96 -7.10 -18.71
N VAL A 129 -3.63 -7.74 -17.57
CA VAL A 129 -4.46 -7.71 -16.36
C VAL A 129 -4.63 -6.28 -15.87
N ARG A 130 -3.53 -5.51 -15.79
CA ARG A 130 -3.57 -4.09 -15.43
C ARG A 130 -4.47 -3.28 -16.36
N ASP A 131 -4.34 -3.47 -17.67
CA ASP A 131 -5.15 -2.78 -18.68
C ASP A 131 -6.63 -3.07 -18.54
N GLU A 132 -7.01 -4.31 -18.22
CA GLU A 132 -8.40 -4.65 -17.98
C GLU A 132 -8.93 -4.03 -16.69
N ILE A 133 -8.15 -4.04 -15.60
CA ILE A 133 -8.51 -3.37 -14.35
C ILE A 133 -8.72 -1.87 -14.59
N ALA A 134 -7.81 -1.21 -15.30
CA ALA A 134 -7.91 0.23 -15.60
C ALA A 134 -9.17 0.56 -16.41
N LYS A 135 -9.53 -0.28 -17.39
CA LYS A 135 -10.77 -0.14 -18.17
C LYS A 135 -12.01 -0.33 -17.30
N GLN A 136 -12.02 -1.33 -16.42
CA GLN A 136 -13.12 -1.59 -15.49
C GLN A 136 -13.33 -0.42 -14.53
N MET A 137 -12.26 0.07 -13.89
CA MET A 137 -12.32 1.24 -13.01
C MET A 137 -12.94 2.45 -13.71
N ARG A 138 -12.57 2.69 -14.97
CA ARG A 138 -13.15 3.80 -15.74
C ARG A 138 -14.63 3.62 -16.01
N ARG A 139 -15.07 2.40 -16.35
CA ARG A 139 -16.50 2.07 -16.56
C ARG A 139 -17.29 2.29 -15.26
N ASP A 140 -16.78 1.84 -14.13
CA ASP A 140 -17.47 1.97 -12.84
C ASP A 140 -17.54 3.42 -12.36
N CYS A 141 -16.48 4.21 -12.55
CA CYS A 141 -16.52 5.65 -12.31
C CYS A 141 -17.54 6.38 -13.18
N SER A 142 -17.78 5.93 -14.42
CA SER A 142 -18.80 6.52 -15.28
C SER A 142 -20.22 6.12 -14.88
N ARG A 143 -20.40 4.95 -14.26
CA ARG A 143 -21.68 4.47 -13.73
C ARG A 143 -22.08 5.19 -12.44
N ASN A 144 -21.14 5.35 -11.50
CA ASN A 144 -21.40 6.00 -10.20
C ASN A 144 -21.54 7.53 -10.27
N ARG A 145 -21.43 8.14 -11.46
CA ARG A 145 -21.66 9.57 -11.70
C ARG A 145 -23.08 9.89 -12.20
N ARG A 146 -23.90 8.88 -12.47
CA ARG A 146 -25.33 9.02 -12.79
C ARG A 146 -26.16 8.65 -11.57
#